data_AF-A0A9P0XBX3-F1
#
_entry.id   AF-A0A9P0XBX3-F1
#
_cell.length_a   1.000
_cell.length_b   1.000
_cell.length_c   1.000
_cell.angle_alpha   90.00
_cell.angle_beta   90.00
_cell.angle_gamma   90.00
#
_symmetry.space_group_name_H-M   'P 1'
#
loop_
_entity.id
_entity.type
_entity.pdbx_description
1 polymer ?
#
loop_
_entity_poly.entity_id
_entity_poly.type
_entity_poly.pdbx_seq_one_letter_code
_entity_poly.pdbx_strand_id
1 'polypeptide(L)'
;MGRKHQSKHNEKENKIHQQKRKELTNLVQKLLNLTTVFFGATNQNKLWDHHKETIPLTKEIMSYEHSSYKEQKKSRDENIEKYVMWLKEHEVEFEGLEIASFEGYEYGLKALKSFPEDSLLLTIPKQVMMTEIDAQKSDLSEFIKDDVLMQNMPNVTLALFLLFEKSKSDSFWKPYIDTLPESYSTVLYFDLEELAELKPSPTFESSMKLYTNIARQYSYLWLRINKSNQPGLKNLKEIFTFENYR
;
A
#
# COMPACT_ATOMS: atom_id res chain seq x y z
N MET A 1 -21.47 -40.38 13.15
CA MET A 1 -20.42 -39.83 14.02
C MET A 1 -19.62 -38.64 13.43
N GLY A 2 -20.15 -37.90 12.42
CA GLY A 2 -19.38 -36.84 11.73
C GLY A 2 -19.39 -35.44 12.37
N ARG A 3 -20.44 -35.06 13.11
CA ARG A 3 -20.60 -33.68 13.63
C ARG A 3 -19.62 -33.29 14.76
N LYS A 4 -19.18 -34.25 15.60
CA LYS A 4 -18.22 -33.99 16.69
C LYS A 4 -16.77 -33.83 16.22
N HIS A 5 -16.42 -34.36 15.05
CA HIS A 5 -15.07 -34.24 14.49
C HIS A 5 -14.87 -32.89 13.78
N GLN A 6 -15.89 -32.39 13.07
CA GLN A 6 -15.88 -31.05 12.46
C GLN A 6 -15.86 -29.92 13.50
N SER A 7 -16.59 -30.03 14.63
CA SER A 7 -16.58 -28.97 15.65
C SER A 7 -15.21 -28.84 16.35
N LYS A 8 -14.52 -29.96 16.62
CA LYS A 8 -13.17 -29.96 17.22
C LYS A 8 -12.09 -29.45 16.28
N HIS A 9 -12.26 -29.62 14.95
CA HIS A 9 -11.35 -29.07 13.95
C HIS A 9 -11.48 -27.55 13.88
N ASN A 10 -12.71 -27.05 13.76
CA ASN A 10 -13.01 -25.62 13.72
C ASN A 10 -12.59 -24.89 15.02
N GLU A 11 -12.71 -25.52 16.19
CA GLU A 11 -12.22 -24.96 17.46
C GLU A 11 -10.68 -24.85 17.52
N LYS A 12 -9.95 -25.81 16.93
CA LYS A 12 -8.48 -25.75 16.87
C LYS A 12 -8.00 -24.69 15.90
N GLU A 13 -8.61 -24.59 14.71
CA GLU A 13 -8.30 -23.55 13.73
C GLU A 13 -8.58 -22.15 14.29
N ASN A 14 -9.73 -21.94 14.93
CA ASN A 14 -10.06 -20.67 15.57
C ASN A 14 -9.03 -20.26 16.65
N LYS A 15 -8.54 -21.20 17.46
CA LYS A 15 -7.49 -20.93 18.46
C LYS A 15 -6.16 -20.55 17.80
N ILE A 16 -5.78 -21.21 16.70
CA ILE A 16 -4.55 -20.89 15.95
C ILE A 16 -4.64 -19.49 15.34
N HIS A 17 -5.78 -19.14 14.73
CA HIS A 17 -6.02 -17.80 14.18
C HIS A 17 -5.98 -16.71 15.26
N GLN A 18 -6.59 -16.95 16.43
CA GLN A 18 -6.54 -16.02 17.55
C GLN A 18 -5.12 -15.83 18.08
N GLN A 19 -4.35 -16.91 18.21
CA GLN A 19 -2.95 -16.83 18.64
C GLN A 19 -2.11 -16.03 17.63
N LYS A 20 -2.21 -16.34 16.33
CA LYS A 20 -1.51 -15.61 15.27
C LYS A 20 -1.84 -14.12 15.28
N ARG A 21 -3.11 -13.75 15.45
CA ARG A 21 -3.54 -12.35 15.52
C ARG A 21 -2.97 -11.64 16.76
N LYS A 22 -2.89 -12.33 17.89
CA LYS A 22 -2.27 -11.80 19.12
C LYS A 22 -0.78 -11.56 18.93
N GLU A 23 -0.05 -12.53 18.35
CA GLU A 23 1.37 -12.36 18.05
C GLU A 23 1.61 -11.21 17.07
N LEU A 24 0.83 -11.13 15.98
CA LEU A 24 0.92 -10.02 15.03
C LEU A 24 0.68 -8.66 15.72
N THR A 25 -0.33 -8.58 16.60
CA THR A 25 -0.58 -7.36 17.38
C THR A 25 0.63 -6.97 18.26
N ASN A 26 1.28 -7.95 18.89
CA ASN A 26 2.48 -7.72 19.70
C ASN A 26 3.66 -7.22 18.85
N LEU A 27 3.88 -7.83 17.68
CA LEU A 27 4.94 -7.44 16.75
C LEU A 27 4.73 -6.03 16.23
N VAL A 28 3.51 -5.69 15.81
CA VAL A 28 3.15 -4.34 15.34
C VAL A 28 3.32 -3.31 16.45
N GLN A 29 2.92 -3.62 17.69
CA GLN A 29 3.14 -2.72 18.83
C GLN A 29 4.63 -2.54 19.14
N LYS A 30 5.44 -3.59 19.03
CA LYS A 30 6.90 -3.52 19.17
C LYS A 30 7.50 -2.62 18.08
N LEU A 31 7.06 -2.76 16.83
CA LEU A 31 7.50 -1.93 15.72
C LEU A 31 7.12 -0.46 15.92
N LEU A 32 5.90 -0.18 16.38
CA LEU A 32 5.46 1.18 16.72
C LEU A 32 6.34 1.80 17.80
N ASN A 33 6.64 1.06 18.86
CA ASN A 33 7.48 1.54 19.96
C ASN A 33 8.90 1.83 19.46
N LEU A 34 9.51 0.90 18.72
CA LEU A 34 10.84 1.03 18.14
C LEU A 34 10.93 2.30 17.27
N THR A 35 10.01 2.43 16.31
CA THR A 35 10.02 3.55 15.35
C THR A 35 9.65 4.90 15.99
N THR A 36 8.93 4.92 17.11
CA THR A 36 8.59 6.14 17.84
C THR A 36 9.76 6.67 18.67
N VAL A 37 10.46 5.79 19.40
CA VAL A 37 11.62 6.18 20.24
C VAL A 37 12.70 6.84 19.39
N PHE A 38 12.85 6.40 18.15
CA PHE A 38 13.97 6.80 17.30
C PHE A 38 13.65 7.86 16.26
N PHE A 39 12.43 8.41 16.27
CA PHE A 39 12.04 9.48 15.35
C PHE A 39 12.88 10.77 15.51
N GLY A 40 13.52 10.96 16.67
CA GLY A 40 14.40 12.11 16.94
C GLY A 40 15.91 11.85 16.79
N ALA A 41 16.31 10.67 16.31
CA ALA A 41 17.73 10.35 16.17
C ALA A 41 18.38 11.16 15.02
N THR A 42 19.41 11.93 15.35
CA THR A 42 20.17 12.76 14.39
C THR A 42 21.53 12.15 14.02
N ASN A 43 21.96 11.08 14.71
CA ASN A 43 23.22 10.41 14.46
C ASN A 43 23.03 9.27 13.46
N GLN A 44 23.73 9.33 12.33
CA GLN A 44 23.67 8.35 11.24
C GLN A 44 23.99 6.91 11.67
N ASN A 45 24.96 6.70 12.57
CA ASN A 45 25.29 5.37 13.07
C ASN A 45 24.15 4.78 13.90
N LYS A 46 23.53 5.60 14.76
CA LYS A 46 22.37 5.18 15.54
C LYS A 46 21.18 4.88 14.62
N LEU A 47 20.92 5.72 13.62
CA LEU A 47 19.89 5.48 12.62
C LEU A 47 20.11 4.15 11.89
N TRP A 48 21.36 3.84 11.54
CA TRP A 48 21.72 2.58 10.91
C TRP A 48 21.50 1.37 11.83
N ASP A 49 21.90 1.47 13.09
CA ASP A 49 21.65 0.43 14.09
C ASP A 49 20.15 0.16 14.26
N HIS A 50 19.33 1.21 14.35
CA HIS A 50 17.88 1.06 14.44
C HIS A 50 17.27 0.48 13.17
N HIS A 51 17.77 0.86 12.00
CA HIS A 51 17.28 0.32 10.74
C HIS A 51 17.55 -1.19 10.63
N LYS A 52 18.74 -1.64 11.08
CA LYS A 52 19.08 -3.07 11.18
C LYS A 52 18.17 -3.84 12.14
N GLU A 53 17.60 -3.19 13.16
CA GLU A 53 16.58 -3.80 14.04
C GLU A 53 15.16 -3.75 13.44
N THR A 54 14.86 -2.72 12.66
CA THR A 54 13.52 -2.49 12.09
C THR A 54 13.23 -3.47 10.96
N ILE A 55 14.20 -3.73 10.07
CA ILE A 55 14.03 -4.58 8.88
C ILE A 55 13.67 -6.03 9.23
N PRO A 56 14.34 -6.72 10.17
CA PRO A 56 13.94 -8.07 10.56
C PRO A 56 12.52 -8.12 11.14
N LEU A 57 12.13 -7.09 11.89
CA LEU A 57 10.80 -7.02 12.51
C LEU A 57 9.69 -6.82 11.47
N THR A 58 9.91 -5.99 10.45
CA THR A 58 8.94 -5.84 9.34
C THR A 58 8.84 -7.12 8.52
N LYS A 59 9.98 -7.80 8.23
CA LYS A 59 9.98 -9.12 7.57
C LYS A 59 9.22 -10.16 8.39
N GLU A 60 9.40 -10.18 9.71
CA GLU A 60 8.66 -11.06 10.61
C GLU A 60 7.15 -10.78 10.55
N ILE A 61 6.73 -9.51 10.68
CA ILE A 61 5.33 -9.09 10.53
C ILE A 61 4.75 -9.57 9.19
N MET A 62 5.44 -9.31 8.09
CA MET A 62 5.00 -9.72 6.75
C MET A 62 4.81 -11.23 6.66
N SER A 63 5.67 -12.05 7.29
CA SER A 63 5.52 -13.51 7.29
C SER A 63 4.22 -14.00 7.94
N TYR A 64 3.74 -13.29 8.98
CA TYR A 64 2.45 -13.57 9.60
C TYR A 64 1.28 -13.13 8.71
N GLU A 65 1.42 -11.99 8.03
CA GLU A 65 0.41 -11.41 7.13
C GLU A 65 0.19 -12.25 5.85
N HIS A 66 1.28 -12.66 5.19
CA HIS A 66 1.24 -13.50 3.97
C HIS A 66 0.58 -14.85 4.20
N SER A 67 0.61 -15.36 5.45
CA SER A 67 -0.07 -16.62 5.79
C SER A 67 -1.60 -16.53 5.74
N SER A 68 -2.16 -15.31 5.65
CA SER A 68 -3.59 -15.03 5.70
C SER A 68 -4.18 -14.46 4.40
N TYR A 69 -3.34 -13.98 3.47
CA TYR A 69 -3.77 -13.35 2.21
C TYR A 69 -3.09 -14.00 1.01
N LYS A 70 -3.87 -14.68 0.15
CA LYS A 70 -3.43 -15.18 -1.15
C LYS A 70 -4.01 -14.27 -2.23
N GLU A 71 -3.34 -13.18 -2.56
CA GLU A 71 -3.70 -12.41 -3.75
C GLU A 71 -3.33 -13.25 -4.98
N GLN A 72 -4.30 -13.53 -5.84
CA GLN A 72 -4.00 -14.01 -7.19
C GLN A 72 -3.38 -12.82 -7.93
N LYS A 73 -2.06 -12.84 -8.13
CA LYS A 73 -1.37 -11.91 -9.01
C LYS A 73 -2.01 -11.98 -10.39
N LYS A 74 -2.80 -10.97 -10.73
CA LYS A 74 -3.36 -10.81 -12.07
C LYS A 74 -2.33 -10.06 -12.90
N SER A 75 -2.04 -10.56 -14.09
CA SER A 75 -1.09 -9.87 -14.96
C SER A 75 -1.62 -8.48 -15.28
N ARG A 76 -0.79 -7.45 -15.13
CA ARG A 76 -1.10 -6.07 -15.51
C ARG A 76 -1.60 -6.00 -16.95
N ASP A 77 -0.99 -6.81 -17.82
CA ASP A 77 -1.31 -6.95 -19.24
C ASP A 77 -2.78 -7.30 -19.47
N GLU A 78 -3.36 -8.18 -18.64
CA GLU A 78 -4.75 -8.63 -18.74
C GLU A 78 -5.78 -7.54 -18.39
N ASN A 79 -5.32 -6.45 -17.76
CA ASN A 79 -6.19 -5.35 -17.30
C ASN A 79 -6.03 -4.07 -18.12
N ILE A 80 -4.99 -3.95 -18.97
CA ILE A 80 -4.76 -2.76 -19.80
C ILE A 80 -5.97 -2.46 -20.70
N GLU A 81 -6.53 -3.48 -21.37
CA GLU A 81 -7.67 -3.28 -22.27
C GLU A 81 -8.90 -2.74 -21.52
N LYS A 82 -9.20 -3.30 -20.33
CA LYS A 82 -10.29 -2.84 -19.48
C LYS A 82 -10.08 -1.41 -18.99
N TYR A 83 -8.84 -1.05 -18.65
CA TYR A 83 -8.49 0.31 -18.26
C TYR A 83 -8.68 1.29 -19.42
N VAL A 84 -8.21 0.95 -20.63
CA VAL A 84 -8.40 1.77 -21.84
C VAL A 84 -9.89 1.96 -22.16
N MET A 85 -10.71 0.92 -22.02
CA MET A 85 -12.17 1.02 -22.18
C MET A 85 -12.76 1.99 -21.14
N TRP A 86 -12.43 1.82 -19.87
CA TRP A 86 -12.89 2.69 -18.79
C TRP A 86 -12.50 4.15 -19.01
N LEU A 87 -11.28 4.43 -19.49
CA LEU A 87 -10.85 5.79 -19.84
C LEU A 87 -11.73 6.40 -20.94
N LYS A 88 -12.04 5.64 -21.99
CA LYS A 88 -12.91 6.09 -23.09
C LYS A 88 -14.35 6.35 -22.63
N GLU A 89 -14.89 5.48 -21.77
CA GLU A 89 -16.23 5.64 -21.18
C GLU A 89 -16.38 6.91 -20.35
N HIS A 90 -15.28 7.41 -19.77
CA HIS A 90 -15.25 8.59 -18.91
C HIS A 90 -14.61 9.81 -19.59
N GLU A 91 -14.63 9.85 -20.92
CA GLU A 91 -14.26 11.00 -21.75
C GLU A 91 -12.80 11.45 -21.58
N VAL A 92 -11.89 10.52 -21.28
CA VAL A 92 -10.45 10.79 -21.31
C VAL A 92 -10.00 10.85 -22.78
N GLU A 93 -9.37 11.96 -23.16
CA GLU A 93 -8.86 12.17 -24.52
C GLU A 93 -7.39 11.78 -24.58
N PHE A 94 -7.04 10.84 -25.47
CA PHE A 94 -5.67 10.35 -25.66
C PHE A 94 -5.43 9.86 -27.09
N GLU A 95 -6.04 10.53 -28.07
CA GLU A 95 -6.04 10.09 -29.47
C GLU A 95 -4.63 10.04 -30.07
N GLY A 96 -4.27 8.89 -30.64
CA GLY A 96 -2.94 8.66 -31.21
C GLY A 96 -1.88 8.28 -30.17
N LEU A 97 -2.30 7.92 -28.96
CA LEU A 97 -1.46 7.28 -27.93
C LEU A 97 -1.95 5.86 -27.66
N GLU A 98 -1.02 4.98 -27.30
CA GLU A 98 -1.32 3.67 -26.73
C GLU A 98 -0.49 3.42 -25.46
N ILE A 99 -0.99 2.57 -24.58
CA ILE A 99 -0.20 2.05 -23.46
C ILE A 99 0.60 0.86 -23.98
N ALA A 100 1.92 0.90 -23.85
CA ALA A 100 2.82 -0.14 -24.32
C ALA A 100 3.92 -0.42 -23.30
N SER A 101 4.49 -1.62 -23.34
CA SER A 101 5.68 -1.96 -22.57
C SER A 101 6.97 -1.59 -23.31
N PHE A 102 7.97 -1.17 -22.56
CA PHE A 102 9.27 -0.74 -23.00
C PHE A 102 10.34 -1.49 -22.22
N GLU A 103 11.30 -2.03 -22.94
CA GLU A 103 12.44 -2.72 -22.33
C GLU A 103 13.18 -1.77 -21.38
N GLY A 104 13.31 -2.18 -20.11
CA GLY A 104 13.98 -1.40 -19.06
C GLY A 104 13.13 -0.34 -18.34
N TYR A 105 11.93 -0.01 -18.83
CA TYR A 105 11.07 1.06 -18.26
C TYR A 105 9.65 0.61 -17.89
N GLU A 106 9.35 -0.69 -18.05
CA GLU A 106 7.98 -1.25 -17.95
C GLU A 106 6.99 -0.55 -18.88
N TYR A 107 5.77 -0.24 -18.42
CA TYR A 107 4.72 0.37 -19.22
C TYR A 107 4.86 1.88 -19.29
N GLY A 108 4.58 2.43 -20.47
CA GLY A 108 4.48 3.86 -20.72
C GLY A 108 3.52 4.18 -21.86
N LEU A 109 3.57 5.43 -22.34
CA LEU A 109 2.77 5.89 -23.47
C LEU A 109 3.61 5.86 -24.76
N LYS A 110 3.08 5.24 -25.80
CA LYS A 110 3.66 5.20 -27.14
C LYS A 110 2.81 6.02 -28.10
N ALA A 111 3.47 6.90 -28.85
CA ALA A 111 2.82 7.65 -29.92
C ALA A 111 2.56 6.75 -31.14
N LEU A 112 1.33 6.78 -31.65
CA LEU A 112 0.90 6.10 -32.88
C LEU A 112 0.99 7.00 -34.12
N LYS A 113 1.16 8.31 -33.90
CA LYS A 113 1.34 9.33 -34.93
C LYS A 113 2.39 10.34 -34.48
N SER A 114 2.91 11.12 -35.42
CA SER A 114 3.79 12.24 -35.08
C SER A 114 2.98 13.37 -34.45
N PHE A 115 3.50 13.94 -33.37
CA PHE A 115 2.93 15.12 -32.71
C PHE A 115 3.91 16.29 -32.89
N PRO A 116 3.46 17.44 -33.41
CA PRO A 116 4.22 18.68 -33.33
C PRO A 116 4.54 19.06 -31.87
N GLU A 117 5.59 19.85 -31.69
CA GLU A 117 5.85 20.52 -30.40
C GLU A 117 4.61 21.31 -29.95
N ASP A 118 4.39 21.39 -28.64
CA ASP A 118 3.22 22.03 -28.00
C ASP A 118 1.84 21.41 -28.30
N SER A 119 1.79 20.19 -28.87
CA SER A 119 0.53 19.47 -29.05
C SER A 119 -0.11 19.05 -27.72
N LEU A 120 -1.43 19.23 -27.60
CA LEU A 120 -2.20 18.61 -26.52
C LEU A 120 -2.28 17.10 -26.76
N LEU A 121 -1.57 16.32 -25.94
CA LEU A 121 -1.51 14.86 -26.06
C LEU A 121 -2.62 14.15 -25.28
N LEU A 122 -3.03 14.70 -24.14
CA LEU A 122 -3.88 14.02 -23.17
C LEU A 122 -4.75 15.01 -22.39
N THR A 123 -6.04 14.74 -22.28
CA THR A 123 -6.98 15.46 -21.40
C THR A 123 -7.60 14.46 -20.44
N ILE A 124 -7.36 14.64 -19.13
CA ILE A 124 -7.94 13.79 -18.07
C ILE A 124 -9.02 14.58 -17.31
N PRO A 125 -10.31 14.22 -17.44
CA PRO A 125 -11.37 14.78 -16.61
C PRO A 125 -11.13 14.51 -15.12
N LYS A 126 -11.46 15.48 -14.26
CA LYS A 126 -11.24 15.35 -12.81
C LYS A 126 -11.95 14.14 -12.19
N GLN A 127 -13.08 13.70 -12.76
CA GLN A 127 -13.89 12.59 -12.24
C GLN A 127 -13.16 11.24 -12.22
N VAL A 128 -12.19 11.02 -13.12
CA VAL A 128 -11.39 9.77 -13.15
C VAL A 128 -10.15 9.84 -12.28
N MET A 129 -9.81 11.02 -11.75
CA MET A 129 -8.73 11.17 -10.78
C MET A 129 -9.16 10.60 -9.43
N MET A 130 -8.20 10.12 -8.67
CA MET A 130 -8.40 9.68 -7.29
C MET A 130 -7.74 10.71 -6.37
N THR A 131 -8.52 11.40 -5.56
CA THR A 131 -8.05 12.51 -4.72
C THR A 131 -8.39 12.31 -3.24
N GLU A 132 -7.76 13.09 -2.36
CA GLU A 132 -8.08 13.11 -0.93
C GLU A 132 -9.50 13.61 -0.65
N ILE A 133 -10.07 14.42 -1.56
CA ILE A 133 -11.46 14.89 -1.47
C ILE A 133 -12.42 13.70 -1.66
N ASP A 134 -12.09 12.76 -2.53
CA ASP A 134 -12.88 11.55 -2.76
C ASP A 134 -12.84 10.65 -1.52
N ALA A 135 -11.68 10.54 -0.87
CA ALA A 135 -11.55 9.86 0.41
C ALA A 135 -12.49 10.44 1.48
N GLN A 136 -12.57 11.77 1.58
CA GLN A 136 -13.46 12.48 2.52
C GLN A 136 -14.96 12.32 2.22
N LYS A 137 -15.32 11.90 1.00
CA LYS A 137 -16.71 11.64 0.59
C LYS A 137 -17.08 10.15 0.63
N SER A 138 -16.10 9.27 0.85
CA SER A 138 -16.28 7.83 0.90
C SER A 138 -16.66 7.33 2.31
N ASP A 139 -16.88 6.01 2.45
CA ASP A 139 -17.09 5.39 3.76
C ASP A 139 -15.84 5.43 4.67
N LEU A 140 -14.68 5.85 4.14
CA LEU A 140 -13.48 6.14 4.93
C LEU A 140 -13.59 7.48 5.68
N SER A 141 -14.57 8.32 5.36
CA SER A 141 -14.68 9.70 5.86
C SER A 141 -14.75 9.84 7.37
N GLU A 142 -15.48 8.95 8.06
CA GLU A 142 -15.57 8.94 9.53
C GLU A 142 -14.20 8.62 10.15
N PHE A 143 -13.52 7.61 9.62
CA PHE A 143 -12.16 7.27 10.05
C PHE A 143 -11.17 8.43 9.83
N ILE A 144 -11.28 9.17 8.72
CA ILE A 144 -10.46 10.37 8.45
C ILE A 144 -10.74 11.47 9.46
N LYS A 145 -12.01 11.72 9.78
CA LYS A 145 -12.39 12.76 10.75
C LYS A 145 -11.95 12.40 12.18
N ASP A 146 -11.88 11.12 12.51
CA ASP A 146 -11.50 10.67 13.85
C ASP A 146 -9.99 10.51 14.07
N ASP A 147 -9.17 10.71 13.04
CA ASP A 147 -7.74 10.42 13.06
C ASP A 147 -6.86 11.63 12.69
N VAL A 148 -6.10 12.11 13.68
CA VAL A 148 -5.26 13.31 13.56
C VAL A 148 -4.16 13.15 12.50
N LEU A 149 -3.61 11.93 12.32
CA LEU A 149 -2.58 11.70 11.30
C LEU A 149 -3.18 11.96 9.92
N MET A 150 -4.36 11.40 9.65
CA MET A 150 -5.00 11.50 8.35
C MET A 150 -5.50 12.91 8.03
N GLN A 151 -6.04 13.63 9.03
CA GLN A 151 -6.44 15.02 8.86
C GLN A 151 -5.28 15.94 8.44
N ASN A 152 -4.07 15.67 8.94
CA ASN A 152 -2.89 16.52 8.71
C ASN A 152 -1.97 16.02 7.58
N MET A 153 -2.19 14.81 7.08
CA MET A 153 -1.35 14.19 6.04
C MET A 153 -2.18 13.72 4.84
N PRO A 154 -2.48 14.60 3.87
CA PRO A 154 -3.27 14.26 2.69
C PRO A 154 -2.69 13.11 1.87
N ASN A 155 -1.37 12.98 1.82
CA ASN A 155 -0.66 11.89 1.15
C ASN A 155 -0.93 10.52 1.83
N VAL A 156 -0.98 10.48 3.17
CA VAL A 156 -1.33 9.26 3.92
C VAL A 156 -2.81 8.93 3.71
N THR A 157 -3.68 9.94 3.69
CA THR A 157 -5.10 9.78 3.40
C THR A 157 -5.33 9.21 2.00
N LEU A 158 -4.62 9.71 0.99
CA LEU A 158 -4.72 9.20 -0.38
C LEU A 158 -4.19 7.76 -0.49
N ALA A 159 -3.07 7.43 0.17
CA ALA A 159 -2.53 6.08 0.20
C ALA A 159 -3.51 5.09 0.85
N LEU A 160 -4.15 5.48 1.96
CA LEU A 160 -5.16 4.64 2.60
C LEU A 160 -6.43 4.53 1.74
N PHE A 161 -6.83 5.60 1.07
CA PHE A 161 -7.97 5.59 0.16
C PHE A 161 -7.75 4.67 -1.04
N LEU A 162 -6.53 4.63 -1.61
CA LEU A 162 -6.15 3.68 -2.64
C LEU A 162 -6.35 2.23 -2.16
N LEU A 163 -5.87 1.89 -0.96
CA LEU A 163 -6.07 0.56 -0.39
C LEU A 163 -7.54 0.27 -0.08
N PHE A 164 -8.26 1.27 0.42
CA PHE A 164 -9.68 1.15 0.69
C PHE A 164 -10.46 0.81 -0.57
N GLU A 165 -10.20 1.49 -1.69
CA GLU A 165 -10.81 1.19 -2.99
C GLU A 165 -10.31 -0.13 -3.57
N LYS A 166 -9.03 -0.48 -3.41
CA LYS A 166 -8.48 -1.81 -3.78
C LYS A 166 -9.22 -2.95 -3.06
N SER A 167 -9.69 -2.72 -1.83
CA SER A 167 -10.43 -3.71 -1.05
C SER A 167 -11.88 -3.95 -1.54
N LYS A 168 -12.37 -3.12 -2.46
CA LYS A 168 -13.73 -3.22 -3.02
C LYS A 168 -13.69 -3.90 -4.38
N SER A 169 -14.57 -4.89 -4.57
CA SER A 169 -14.71 -5.58 -5.86
C SER A 169 -15.36 -4.72 -6.93
N ASP A 170 -16.18 -3.75 -6.53
CA ASP A 170 -17.01 -2.86 -7.34
C ASP A 170 -16.52 -1.41 -7.30
N SER A 171 -15.24 -1.18 -6.97
CA SER A 171 -14.66 0.16 -6.98
C SER A 171 -14.76 0.80 -8.37
N PHE A 172 -15.15 2.07 -8.39
CA PHE A 172 -15.12 2.90 -9.60
C PHE A 172 -13.72 2.95 -10.23
N TRP A 173 -12.67 3.02 -9.41
CA TRP A 173 -11.27 3.07 -9.86
C TRP A 173 -10.65 1.68 -10.05
N LYS A 174 -11.43 0.59 -9.98
CA LYS A 174 -10.91 -0.78 -10.13
C LYS A 174 -10.07 -0.97 -11.40
N PRO A 175 -10.49 -0.48 -12.59
CA PRO A 175 -9.69 -0.62 -13.80
C PRO A 175 -8.33 0.10 -13.70
N TYR A 176 -8.27 1.26 -13.04
CA TYR A 176 -7.02 1.97 -12.78
C TYR A 176 -6.13 1.20 -11.79
N ILE A 177 -6.68 0.79 -10.65
CA ILE A 177 -5.95 0.09 -9.58
C ILE A 177 -5.36 -1.23 -10.08
N ASP A 178 -6.09 -1.97 -10.92
CA ASP A 178 -5.66 -3.25 -11.49
C ASP A 178 -4.54 -3.13 -12.53
N THR A 179 -4.19 -1.91 -12.93
CA THR A 179 -3.06 -1.61 -13.82
C THR A 179 -1.86 -0.99 -13.12
N LEU A 180 -1.92 -0.78 -11.80
CA LEU A 180 -0.78 -0.28 -11.04
C LEU A 180 0.32 -1.37 -10.92
N PRO A 181 1.61 -0.97 -10.86
CA PRO A 181 2.69 -1.90 -10.57
C PRO A 181 2.50 -2.61 -9.22
N GLU A 182 2.88 -3.89 -9.15
CA GLU A 182 2.87 -4.65 -7.89
C GLU A 182 4.07 -4.31 -6.99
N SER A 183 5.12 -3.74 -7.55
CA SER A 183 6.35 -3.36 -6.85
C SER A 183 6.95 -2.11 -7.47
N TYR A 184 7.77 -1.41 -6.69
CA TYR A 184 8.45 -0.19 -7.12
C TYR A 184 9.94 -0.28 -6.81
N SER A 185 10.74 0.59 -7.44
CA SER A 185 12.19 0.72 -7.18
C SER A 185 12.52 1.76 -6.10
N THR A 186 11.58 2.02 -5.18
CA THR A 186 11.82 2.95 -4.07
C THR A 186 12.70 2.30 -3.00
N VAL A 187 13.34 3.12 -2.16
CA VAL A 187 14.22 2.67 -1.08
C VAL A 187 13.54 1.78 -0.02
N LEU A 188 12.22 1.66 -0.05
CA LEU A 188 11.45 0.76 0.82
C LEU A 188 11.58 -0.71 0.42
N TYR A 189 11.97 -0.97 -0.83
CA TYR A 189 12.20 -2.30 -1.39
C TYR A 189 13.66 -2.74 -1.28
N PHE A 190 14.57 -1.85 -0.87
CA PHE A 190 15.98 -2.17 -0.74
C PHE A 190 16.22 -3.08 0.46
N ASP A 191 17.15 -4.02 0.32
CA ASP A 191 17.71 -4.74 1.45
C ASP A 191 18.82 -3.93 2.17
N LEU A 192 19.41 -4.53 3.21
CA LEU A 192 20.44 -3.86 4.01
C LEU A 192 21.74 -3.64 3.21
N GLU A 193 22.05 -4.50 2.25
CA GLU A 193 23.26 -4.41 1.44
C GLU A 193 23.08 -3.30 0.39
N GLU A 194 21.96 -3.31 -0.33
CA GLU A 194 21.58 -2.26 -1.28
C GLU A 194 21.50 -0.88 -0.62
N LEU A 195 20.93 -0.80 0.58
CA LEU A 195 20.87 0.47 1.31
C LEU A 195 22.26 0.93 1.78
N ALA A 196 23.16 0.01 2.11
CA ALA A 196 24.51 0.35 2.55
C ALA A 196 25.36 0.97 1.43
N GLU A 197 25.09 0.64 0.16
CA GLU A 197 25.72 1.25 -1.01
C GLU A 197 25.45 2.76 -1.15
N LEU A 198 24.42 3.27 -0.46
CA LEU A 198 24.18 4.71 -0.41
C LEU A 198 25.19 5.46 0.47
N LYS A 199 26.05 4.78 1.25
CA LYS A 199 27.04 5.45 2.10
C LYS A 199 28.18 6.04 1.26
N PRO A 200 28.72 7.21 1.64
CA PRO A 200 28.34 8.07 2.76
C PRO A 200 27.33 9.17 2.37
N SER A 201 26.59 9.00 1.28
CA SER A 201 25.77 10.07 0.70
C SER A 201 24.64 10.54 1.65
N PRO A 202 24.16 11.78 1.50
CA PRO A 202 23.05 12.30 2.30
C PRO A 202 21.73 11.54 2.06
N THR A 203 21.59 10.80 0.96
CA THR A 203 20.36 10.03 0.69
C THR A 203 20.26 8.80 1.60
N PHE A 204 21.38 8.29 2.12
CA PHE A 204 21.37 7.16 3.06
C PHE A 204 20.57 7.49 4.33
N GLU A 205 20.82 8.66 4.93
CA GLU A 205 20.09 9.11 6.13
C GLU A 205 18.60 9.33 5.84
N SER A 206 18.29 10.01 4.73
CA SER A 206 16.91 10.28 4.32
C SER A 206 16.13 9.00 4.04
N SER A 207 16.78 7.98 3.47
CA SER A 207 16.16 6.69 3.16
C SER A 207 15.79 5.92 4.42
N MET A 208 16.69 5.87 5.42
CA MET A 208 16.38 5.26 6.72
C MET A 208 15.24 5.98 7.43
N LYS A 209 15.24 7.32 7.43
CA LYS A 209 14.16 8.12 8.02
C LYS A 209 12.82 7.87 7.33
N LEU A 210 12.82 7.78 6.00
CA LEU A 210 11.62 7.46 5.21
C LEU A 210 11.06 6.09 5.61
N TYR A 211 11.92 5.06 5.65
CA TYR A 211 11.52 3.72 6.06
C TYR A 211 10.94 3.70 7.49
N THR A 212 11.63 4.33 8.45
CA THR A 212 11.15 4.44 9.83
C THR A 212 9.80 5.15 9.92
N ASN A 213 9.60 6.21 9.13
CA ASN A 213 8.33 6.93 9.08
C ASN A 213 7.19 6.06 8.57
N ILE A 214 7.40 5.32 7.49
CA ILE A 214 6.39 4.46 6.87
C ILE A 214 6.07 3.27 7.78
N ALA A 215 7.10 2.62 8.36
CA ALA A 215 6.91 1.56 9.35
C ALA A 215 6.10 2.01 10.57
N ARG A 216 6.34 3.24 11.05
CA ARG A 216 5.57 3.84 12.14
C ARG A 216 4.13 4.12 11.75
N GLN A 217 3.91 4.73 10.58
CA GLN A 217 2.57 5.05 10.08
C GLN A 217 1.75 3.78 9.87
N TYR A 218 2.32 2.76 9.23
CA TYR A 218 1.73 1.43 9.12
C TYR A 218 1.32 0.91 10.49
N SER A 219 2.25 0.89 11.46
CA SER A 219 1.99 0.27 12.76
C SER A 219 0.88 0.99 13.52
N TYR A 220 0.88 2.32 13.47
CA TYR A 220 -0.15 3.16 14.05
C TYR A 220 -1.53 2.89 13.41
N LEU A 221 -1.61 2.97 12.07
CA LEU A 221 -2.85 2.77 11.33
C LEU A 221 -3.36 1.34 11.47
N TRP A 222 -2.49 0.34 11.45
CA TRP A 222 -2.85 -1.07 11.62
C TRP A 222 -3.58 -1.29 12.95
N LEU A 223 -3.03 -0.74 14.04
CA LEU A 223 -3.64 -0.83 15.37
C LEU A 223 -4.97 -0.08 15.44
N ARG A 224 -5.07 1.10 14.81
CA ARG A 224 -6.30 1.91 14.78
C ARG A 224 -7.40 1.23 13.98
N ILE A 225 -7.09 0.79 12.76
CA ILE A 225 -8.01 0.08 11.87
C ILE A 225 -8.49 -1.21 12.53
N ASN A 226 -7.59 -2.01 13.13
CA ASN A 226 -7.99 -3.27 13.79
C ASN A 226 -8.89 -3.06 15.02
N LYS A 227 -8.72 -1.96 15.74
CA LYS A 227 -9.56 -1.58 16.89
C LYS A 227 -10.91 -0.96 16.50
N SER A 228 -11.00 -0.33 15.33
CA SER A 228 -12.24 0.30 14.86
C SER A 228 -13.36 -0.73 14.66
N ASN A 229 -14.61 -0.35 14.92
CA ASN A 229 -15.78 -1.19 14.63
C ASN A 229 -16.59 -0.70 13.42
N GLN A 230 -16.07 0.27 12.67
CA GLN A 230 -16.74 0.85 11.51
C GLN A 230 -16.92 -0.22 10.41
N PRO A 231 -18.16 -0.46 9.94
CA PRO A 231 -18.44 -1.48 8.93
C PRO A 231 -17.66 -1.29 7.62
N GLY A 232 -17.47 -0.03 7.20
CA GLY A 232 -16.74 0.30 5.96
C GLY A 232 -15.30 -0.23 5.97
N LEU A 233 -14.64 -0.30 7.13
CA LEU A 233 -13.24 -0.75 7.22
C LEU A 233 -13.08 -2.28 7.18
N LYS A 234 -14.18 -3.05 7.09
CA LYS A 234 -14.11 -4.51 7.17
C LYS A 234 -13.20 -5.11 6.09
N ASN A 235 -13.39 -4.74 4.83
CA ASN A 235 -12.59 -5.27 3.73
C ASN A 235 -11.16 -4.74 3.79
N LEU A 236 -10.99 -3.47 4.18
CA LEU A 236 -9.67 -2.87 4.37
C LEU A 236 -8.85 -3.64 5.41
N LYS A 237 -9.44 -4.06 6.54
CA LYS A 237 -8.75 -4.86 7.57
C LYS A 237 -8.16 -6.15 7.03
N GLU A 238 -8.80 -6.77 6.05
CA GLU A 238 -8.36 -8.05 5.47
C GLU A 238 -7.12 -7.88 4.59
N ILE A 239 -6.93 -6.69 3.99
CA ILE A 239 -5.83 -6.41 3.07
C ILE A 239 -4.80 -5.41 3.61
N PHE A 240 -5.01 -4.83 4.79
CA PHE A 240 -4.10 -3.84 5.38
C PHE A 240 -2.85 -4.53 5.97
N THR A 241 -1.90 -4.84 5.08
CA THR A 241 -0.61 -5.47 5.38
C THR A 241 0.54 -4.48 5.21
N PHE A 242 1.73 -4.78 5.75
CA PHE A 242 2.91 -3.94 5.54
C PHE A 242 3.30 -3.90 4.06
N GLU A 243 3.16 -5.03 3.36
CA GLU A 243 3.39 -5.13 1.91
C GLU A 243 2.49 -4.19 1.10
N ASN A 244 1.21 -4.11 1.45
CA ASN A 244 0.27 -3.24 0.74
C ASN A 244 0.43 -1.76 1.12
N TYR A 245 0.98 -1.46 2.30
CA TYR A 245 1.14 -0.08 2.77
C TYR A 245 2.45 0.59 2.32
N ARG A 246 3.50 -0.20 2.05
CA ARG A 246 4.82 0.33 1.67
C ARG A 246 4.88 0.86 0.24
#